data_AF-A0A3E1DXP0-F1
#
_entry.id   AF-A0A3E1DXP0-F1
#
_cell.length_a   1.000
_cell.length_b   1.000
_cell.length_c   1.000
_cell.angle_alpha   90.00
_cell.angle_beta   90.00
_cell.angle_gamma   90.00
#
_symmetry.space_group_name_H-M   'P 1'
#
loop_
_entity.id
_entity.type
_entity.pdbx_description
1 polymer ?
#
loop_
_entity_poly.entity_id
_entity_poly.type
_entity_poly.pdbx_seq_one_letter_code
_entity_poly.pdbx_strand_id
1 'polypeptide(L)'
;MNSRRAVLARLGLLLSAATAGSASRALAAPSALTGVESRALTFFRKGYPNLIHDLTTESDGICKFVRVGEGRVKVPFEDGKSGKSFEQLLESPDLAESVADPYPLDLDRTKWPVNFDPGRIRVDDFFKAIYGGSEEAVRANLVTVDFCGHRVPFNRCNGAAEALGRVGRKLEALVAADPTLKPHVETLGGTFAWRKIEGTSRLSAHSFAVSIDLNPKLGAYWRWSQGAALEDMKQRKDYPAQIVRAFESERFIWGGKWYHFDLMHFEYRPEYFG
;
A
#
# COMPACT_ATOMS: atom_id res chain seq x y z
N MET A 1 -41.42 89.04 1.56
CA MET A 1 -40.72 88.69 2.83
C MET A 1 -39.46 87.92 2.50
N ASN A 2 -38.32 88.47 2.93
CA ASN A 2 -37.03 87.88 3.31
C ASN A 2 -36.57 86.53 2.75
N SER A 3 -35.29 86.22 2.56
CA SER A 3 -33.99 86.91 2.43
C SER A 3 -32.92 85.80 2.52
N ARG A 4 -31.69 86.12 2.07
CA ARG A 4 -30.37 85.50 2.42
C ARG A 4 -30.03 84.21 1.64
N ARG A 5 -29.04 84.21 0.73
CA ARG A 5 -27.55 84.30 0.90
C ARG A 5 -26.98 83.26 1.86
N ALA A 6 -26.15 82.34 1.34
CA ALA A 6 -24.86 81.98 1.92
C ALA A 6 -23.94 81.32 0.87
N VAL A 7 -22.68 81.76 0.90
CA VAL A 7 -21.50 81.31 0.13
C VAL A 7 -20.63 80.49 1.08
N LEU A 8 -19.99 79.40 0.60
CA LEU A 8 -18.74 78.79 1.11
C LEU A 8 -18.39 77.63 0.12
N ALA A 9 -17.35 77.66 -0.73
CA ALA A 9 -15.89 77.74 -0.56
C ALA A 9 -15.19 76.40 -0.23
N ARG A 10 -14.36 75.94 -1.20
CA ARG A 10 -13.19 75.02 -1.10
C ARG A 10 -13.50 73.56 -0.73
N LEU A 11 -12.86 72.52 -1.28
CA LEU A 11 -11.42 72.24 -1.44
C LEU A 11 -11.28 71.06 -2.43
N GLY A 12 -10.20 71.02 -3.22
CA GLY A 12 -9.97 69.98 -4.22
C GLY A 12 -9.50 68.64 -3.65
N LEU A 13 -9.62 67.58 -4.47
CA LEU A 13 -8.71 66.45 -4.44
C LEU A 13 -8.72 65.72 -5.80
N LEU A 14 -7.52 65.59 -6.39
CA LEU A 14 -7.25 64.75 -7.54
C LEU A 14 -7.56 63.29 -7.18
N LEU A 15 -8.43 62.62 -7.95
CA LEU A 15 -8.47 61.15 -7.96
C LEU A 15 -7.54 60.65 -9.06
N SER A 16 -6.37 60.19 -8.64
CA SER A 16 -5.46 59.37 -9.43
C SER A 16 -6.15 58.05 -9.78
N ALA A 17 -6.32 57.75 -11.06
CA ALA A 17 -6.72 56.43 -11.51
C ALA A 17 -5.56 55.44 -11.28
N ALA A 18 -5.62 54.68 -10.19
CA ALA A 18 -4.76 53.52 -10.00
C ALA A 18 -5.32 52.37 -10.85
N THR A 19 -4.62 52.04 -11.93
CA THR A 19 -4.84 50.83 -12.71
C THR A 19 -4.56 49.61 -11.82
N ALA A 20 -5.62 48.89 -11.45
CA ALA A 20 -5.48 47.57 -10.85
C ALA A 20 -4.93 46.62 -11.93
N GLY A 21 -3.62 46.46 -11.95
CA GLY A 21 -2.95 45.41 -12.70
C GLY A 21 -3.40 44.06 -12.15
N SER A 22 -4.16 43.31 -12.94
CA SER A 22 -4.44 41.91 -12.68
C SER A 22 -3.14 41.12 -12.79
N ALA A 23 -2.49 40.87 -11.65
CA ALA A 23 -1.40 39.91 -11.59
C ALA A 23 -1.98 38.52 -11.88
N SER A 24 -1.78 38.04 -13.11
CA SER A 24 -1.99 36.65 -13.47
C SER A 24 -1.12 35.80 -12.55
N ARG A 25 -1.76 35.05 -11.64
CA ARG A 25 -1.09 34.10 -10.76
C ARG A 25 -0.57 32.98 -11.66
N ALA A 26 0.72 33.03 -11.98
CA ALA A 26 1.38 31.95 -12.70
C ALA A 26 1.18 30.65 -11.90
N LEU A 27 0.55 29.66 -12.52
CA LEU A 27 0.56 28.29 -12.03
C LEU A 27 2.03 27.88 -11.92
N ALA A 28 2.49 27.59 -10.71
CA ALA A 28 3.82 27.04 -10.50
C ALA A 28 3.96 25.78 -11.40
N ALA A 29 5.04 25.70 -12.17
CA ALA A 29 5.34 24.50 -12.93
C ALA A 29 5.38 23.31 -11.95
N PRO A 30 4.77 22.16 -12.29
CA PRO A 30 4.82 21.00 -11.41
C PRO A 30 6.29 20.68 -11.09
N SER A 31 6.60 20.63 -9.80
CA SER A 31 7.91 20.22 -9.30
C SER A 31 8.29 18.89 -9.96
N ALA A 32 9.46 18.84 -10.61
CA ALA A 32 9.96 17.63 -11.24
C ALA A 32 10.07 16.52 -10.17
N LEU A 33 9.68 15.29 -10.53
CA LEU A 33 9.75 14.16 -9.61
C LEU A 33 11.21 13.92 -9.15
N THR A 34 11.42 13.69 -7.86
CA THR A 34 12.71 13.19 -7.35
C THR A 34 12.96 11.75 -7.82
N GLY A 35 14.20 11.26 -7.67
CA GLY A 35 14.56 9.89 -8.08
C GLY A 35 13.77 8.80 -7.32
N VAL A 36 13.45 9.05 -6.05
CA VAL A 36 12.63 8.15 -5.21
C VAL A 36 11.18 8.15 -5.67
N GLU A 37 10.62 9.32 -5.95
CA GLU A 37 9.26 9.49 -6.47
C GLU A 37 9.08 8.83 -7.83
N SER A 38 10.04 9.01 -8.73
CA SER A 38 10.03 8.38 -10.04
C SER A 38 10.03 6.85 -9.93
N ARG A 39 10.81 6.31 -8.99
CA ARG A 39 10.85 4.87 -8.71
C ARG A 39 9.53 4.36 -8.13
N ALA A 40 9.00 5.01 -7.10
CA ALA A 40 7.73 4.60 -6.48
C ALA A 40 6.58 4.63 -7.49
N LEU A 41 6.45 5.71 -8.27
CA LEU A 41 5.42 5.81 -9.30
C LEU A 41 5.57 4.73 -10.37
N THR A 42 6.81 4.40 -10.75
CA THR A 42 7.10 3.31 -11.69
C THR A 42 6.66 1.96 -11.14
N PHE A 43 6.95 1.68 -9.88
CA PHE A 43 6.56 0.46 -9.18
C PHE A 43 5.05 0.28 -9.13
N PHE A 44 4.31 1.33 -8.75
CA PHE A 44 2.85 1.31 -8.77
C PHE A 44 2.28 1.13 -10.18
N ARG A 45 2.80 1.81 -11.20
CA ARG A 45 2.32 1.67 -12.59
C ARG A 45 2.61 0.29 -13.17
N LYS A 46 3.74 -0.34 -12.81
CA LYS A 46 4.07 -1.70 -13.21
C LYS A 46 3.22 -2.75 -12.48
N GLY A 47 3.00 -2.54 -11.18
CA GLY A 47 2.20 -3.45 -10.36
C GLY A 47 0.71 -3.39 -10.67
N TYR A 48 0.21 -2.19 -11.02
CA TYR A 48 -1.20 -1.94 -11.31
C TYR A 48 -1.37 -1.20 -12.65
N PRO A 49 -1.18 -1.89 -13.78
CA PRO A 49 -1.35 -1.28 -15.09
C PRO A 49 -2.73 -0.64 -15.23
N ASN A 50 -2.78 0.60 -15.74
CA ASN A 50 -3.99 1.37 -15.99
C ASN A 50 -4.81 1.81 -14.75
N LEU A 51 -4.38 1.49 -13.52
CA LEU A 51 -5.06 1.97 -12.31
C LEU A 51 -4.48 3.27 -11.75
N ILE A 52 -3.21 3.56 -12.05
CA ILE A 52 -2.48 4.72 -11.53
C ILE A 52 -2.42 5.78 -12.62
N HIS A 53 -3.29 6.78 -12.49
CA HIS A 53 -3.44 7.85 -13.47
C HIS A 53 -2.52 9.04 -13.14
N ASP A 54 -2.94 10.24 -13.53
CA ASP A 54 -2.19 11.47 -13.41
C ASP A 54 -1.70 11.72 -12.00
N LEU A 55 -0.41 12.09 -11.92
CA LEU A 55 0.17 12.69 -10.74
C LEU A 55 -0.12 14.19 -10.78
N THR A 56 -0.85 14.67 -9.79
CA THR A 56 -1.19 16.09 -9.64
C THR A 56 -0.51 16.66 -8.41
N THR A 57 0.02 17.88 -8.52
CA THR A 57 0.53 18.65 -7.38
C THR A 57 -0.56 19.61 -6.89
N GLU A 58 -0.73 19.72 -5.58
CA GLU A 58 -1.61 20.70 -4.96
C GLU A 58 -1.13 22.13 -5.19
N SER A 59 -2.01 23.09 -4.90
CA SER A 59 -1.70 24.52 -5.01
C SER A 59 -0.55 24.99 -4.10
N ASP A 60 -0.18 24.20 -3.09
CA ASP A 60 0.97 24.43 -2.23
C ASP A 60 2.31 24.09 -2.90
N GLY A 61 2.29 23.38 -4.04
CA GLY A 61 3.49 22.91 -4.74
C GLY A 61 4.23 21.76 -4.06
N ILE A 62 3.72 21.27 -2.94
CA ILE A 62 4.39 20.33 -2.03
C ILE A 62 3.66 18.98 -2.03
N CYS A 63 2.35 18.97 -1.83
CA CYS A 63 1.60 17.72 -1.76
C CYS A 63 1.32 17.18 -3.17
N LYS A 64 1.58 15.89 -3.39
CA LYS A 64 1.33 15.20 -4.65
C LYS A 64 0.31 14.09 -4.46
N PHE A 65 -0.54 13.90 -5.46
CA PHE A 65 -1.60 12.91 -5.43
C PHE A 65 -1.68 12.16 -6.75
N VAL A 66 -2.07 10.89 -6.68
CA VAL A 66 -2.50 10.13 -7.85
C VAL A 66 -4.00 9.92 -7.82
N ARG A 67 -4.58 9.82 -9.01
CA ARG A 67 -5.94 9.30 -9.17
C ARG A 67 -5.89 7.79 -9.41
N VAL A 68 -6.75 7.06 -8.71
CA VAL A 68 -6.74 5.59 -8.69
C VAL A 68 -8.07 5.01 -9.18
N GLY A 69 -8.02 3.84 -9.83
CA GLY A 69 -9.19 3.13 -10.35
C GLY A 69 -9.67 3.75 -11.66
N GLU A 70 -10.95 4.13 -11.75
CA GLU A 70 -11.47 4.93 -12.87
C GLU A 70 -11.15 6.44 -12.74
N GLY A 71 -10.07 6.79 -12.04
CA GLY A 71 -9.66 8.17 -11.81
C GLY A 71 -10.47 8.93 -10.73
N ARG A 72 -11.34 8.21 -9.99
CA ARG A 72 -12.30 8.83 -9.05
C ARG A 72 -11.71 9.08 -7.66
N VAL A 73 -10.83 8.21 -7.19
CA VAL A 73 -10.26 8.31 -5.83
C VAL A 73 -8.91 9.01 -5.90
N LYS A 74 -8.77 10.08 -5.11
CA LYS A 74 -7.53 10.82 -4.96
C LYS A 74 -6.77 10.26 -3.76
N VAL A 75 -5.55 9.75 -3.98
CA VAL A 75 -4.71 9.13 -2.96
C VAL A 75 -3.42 9.93 -2.81
N PRO A 76 -2.97 10.26 -1.58
CA PRO A 76 -1.68 10.92 -1.35
C PRO A 76 -0.55 10.08 -1.94
N PHE A 77 0.19 10.68 -2.87
CA PHE A 77 1.42 10.11 -3.39
C PHE A 77 2.62 10.58 -2.56
N GLU A 78 2.63 11.86 -2.21
CA GLU A 78 3.52 12.46 -1.22
C GLU A 78 2.78 13.53 -0.44
N ASP A 79 2.88 13.50 0.89
CA ASP A 79 2.18 14.47 1.75
C ASP A 79 3.04 15.66 2.19
N GLY A 80 4.27 15.77 1.65
CA GLY A 80 5.21 16.84 1.97
C GLY A 80 5.86 16.74 3.36
N LYS A 81 5.56 15.69 4.12
CA LYS A 81 6.15 15.46 5.44
C LYS A 81 7.32 14.50 5.30
N SER A 82 8.41 14.80 5.98
CA SER A 82 9.62 13.97 6.01
C SER A 82 9.96 13.55 7.44
N GLY A 83 10.73 12.46 7.58
CA GLY A 83 11.27 12.04 8.88
C GLY A 83 10.22 11.43 9.81
N LYS A 84 9.17 10.81 9.25
CA LYS A 84 8.17 10.05 10.02
C LYS A 84 8.86 8.89 10.76
N SER A 85 8.49 8.67 12.01
CA SER A 85 8.87 7.45 12.73
C SER A 85 8.22 6.22 12.09
N PHE A 86 8.69 5.03 12.44
CA PHE A 86 8.09 3.78 11.96
C PHE A 86 6.61 3.67 12.33
N GLU A 87 6.23 4.09 13.53
CA GLU A 87 4.84 4.11 14.00
C GLU A 87 3.99 5.11 13.21
N GLN A 88 4.56 6.27 12.86
CA GLN A 88 3.87 7.26 12.03
C GLN A 88 3.68 6.77 10.59
N LEU A 89 4.67 6.07 10.02
CA LEU A 89 4.56 5.41 8.72
C LEU A 89 3.51 4.30 8.73
N LEU A 90 3.37 3.58 9.84
CA LEU A 90 2.33 2.57 9.98
C LEU A 90 0.91 3.17 10.02
N GLU A 91 0.72 4.35 10.61
CA GLU A 91 -0.61 4.96 10.82
C GLU A 91 -1.05 5.89 9.68
N SER A 92 -0.16 6.69 9.11
CA SER A 92 -0.49 7.69 8.09
C SER A 92 0.58 7.79 6.98
N PRO A 93 0.81 6.70 6.23
CA PRO A 93 1.73 6.73 5.10
C PRO A 93 1.12 7.42 3.87
N ASP A 94 1.98 7.86 2.96
CA ASP A 94 1.65 8.06 1.56
C ASP A 94 2.12 6.88 0.69
N LEU A 95 1.79 6.93 -0.62
CA LEU A 95 2.15 5.83 -1.51
C LEU A 95 3.66 5.70 -1.70
N ALA A 96 4.41 6.81 -1.82
CA ALA A 96 5.85 6.73 -1.99
C ALA A 96 6.52 6.05 -0.79
N GLU A 97 6.10 6.38 0.42
CA GLU A 97 6.54 5.76 1.67
C GLU A 97 6.20 4.27 1.74
N SER A 98 5.04 3.85 1.23
CA SER A 98 4.64 2.44 1.28
C SER A 98 5.57 1.51 0.51
N VAL A 99 6.31 2.01 -0.49
CA VAL A 99 7.28 1.23 -1.29
C VAL A 99 8.73 1.72 -1.12
N ALA A 100 9.00 2.52 -0.09
CA ALA A 100 10.33 3.05 0.19
C ALA A 100 11.34 1.94 0.51
N ASP A 101 10.92 0.98 1.34
CA ASP A 101 11.69 -0.24 1.62
C ASP A 101 11.52 -1.23 0.46
N PRO A 102 12.61 -1.56 -0.29
CA PRO A 102 12.51 -2.54 -1.36
C PRO A 102 12.25 -3.92 -0.77
N TYR A 103 11.40 -4.71 -1.43
CA TYR A 103 11.24 -6.11 -1.08
C TYR A 103 12.43 -6.91 -1.62
N PRO A 104 13.25 -7.54 -0.76
CA PRO A 104 14.36 -8.37 -1.22
C PRO A 104 13.80 -9.65 -1.84
N LEU A 105 14.30 -10.06 -3.01
CA LEU A 105 13.95 -11.35 -3.63
C LEU A 105 14.92 -12.46 -3.23
N ASP A 106 16.11 -12.10 -2.77
CA ASP A 106 17.00 -13.03 -2.11
C ASP A 106 16.44 -13.44 -0.74
N LEU A 107 16.84 -14.63 -0.29
CA LEU A 107 16.51 -15.16 1.03
C LEU A 107 17.74 -15.06 1.93
N ASP A 108 18.30 -13.84 2.08
CA ASP A 108 19.31 -13.61 3.11
C ASP A 108 18.65 -13.74 4.49
N ARG A 109 18.84 -14.91 5.10
CA ARG A 109 18.27 -15.29 6.40
C ARG A 109 19.07 -14.74 7.59
N THR A 110 20.07 -13.91 7.33
CA THR A 110 21.02 -13.42 8.32
C THR A 110 20.86 -11.94 8.65
N LYS A 111 20.04 -11.21 7.89
CA LYS A 111 19.85 -9.77 8.05
C LYS A 111 18.39 -9.43 8.23
N TRP A 112 18.05 -8.97 9.43
CA TRP A 112 16.71 -8.49 9.76
C TRP A 112 16.84 -7.12 10.42
N PRO A 113 17.08 -6.05 9.65
CA PRO A 113 17.24 -4.72 10.22
C PRO A 113 15.98 -4.33 11.01
N VAL A 114 16.16 -3.71 12.16
CA VAL A 114 15.03 -3.25 13.00
C VAL A 114 14.09 -2.39 12.17
N ASN A 115 12.79 -2.69 12.27
CA ASN A 115 11.70 -1.99 11.56
C ASN A 115 11.72 -2.12 10.03
N PHE A 116 12.56 -2.98 9.46
CA PHE A 116 12.52 -3.29 8.04
C PHE A 116 11.41 -4.31 7.74
N ASP A 117 10.24 -3.79 7.38
CA ASP A 117 9.02 -4.57 7.13
C ASP A 117 8.44 -4.27 5.73
N PRO A 118 9.15 -4.59 4.63
CA PRO A 118 8.71 -4.24 3.27
C PRO A 118 7.33 -4.86 2.99
N GLY A 119 6.33 -4.02 2.70
CA GLY A 119 4.94 -4.43 2.55
C GLY A 119 4.03 -4.05 3.71
N ARG A 120 4.55 -3.86 4.92
CA ARG A 120 3.69 -3.65 6.10
C ARG A 120 3.13 -2.23 6.18
N ILE A 121 3.82 -1.26 5.60
CA ILE A 121 3.32 0.10 5.38
C ILE A 121 2.33 0.04 4.21
N ARG A 122 1.07 0.38 4.47
CA ARG A 122 -0.03 0.30 3.50
C ARG A 122 -0.90 1.54 3.58
N VAL A 123 -1.28 2.07 2.42
CA VAL A 123 -2.27 3.14 2.31
C VAL A 123 -3.66 2.50 2.17
N ASP A 124 -4.44 2.49 3.26
CA ASP A 124 -5.76 1.83 3.28
C ASP A 124 -6.71 2.36 2.19
N ASP A 125 -6.68 3.68 1.91
CA ASP A 125 -7.53 4.29 0.89
C ASP A 125 -7.17 3.85 -0.53
N PHE A 126 -5.89 3.54 -0.78
CA PHE A 126 -5.47 2.92 -2.03
C PHE A 126 -6.10 1.53 -2.19
N PHE A 127 -5.98 0.68 -1.17
CA PHE A 127 -6.51 -0.68 -1.21
C PHE A 127 -8.03 -0.70 -1.33
N LYS A 128 -8.72 0.17 -0.59
CA LYS A 128 -10.17 0.37 -0.72
C LYS A 128 -10.56 0.74 -2.15
N ALA A 129 -9.80 1.62 -2.81
CA ALA A 129 -10.08 2.05 -4.17
C ALA A 129 -9.95 0.91 -5.20
N ILE A 130 -9.00 -0.01 -5.01
CA ILE A 130 -8.67 -1.02 -6.03
C ILE A 130 -9.24 -2.43 -5.74
N TYR A 131 -9.61 -2.72 -4.48
CA TYR A 131 -10.10 -4.05 -4.06
C TYR A 131 -11.50 -4.02 -3.46
N GLY A 132 -11.98 -2.87 -2.97
CA GLY A 132 -13.30 -2.67 -2.38
C GLY A 132 -13.26 -1.85 -1.09
N GLY A 133 -14.15 -0.84 -1.00
CA GLY A 133 -14.18 0.11 0.12
C GLY A 133 -14.95 -0.33 1.37
N SER A 134 -15.68 -1.44 1.29
CA SER A 134 -16.45 -2.04 2.38
C SER A 134 -16.38 -3.57 2.32
N GLU A 135 -16.83 -4.25 3.37
CA GLU A 135 -16.92 -5.70 3.40
C GLU A 135 -17.75 -6.24 2.24
N GLU A 136 -18.89 -5.62 1.96
CA GLU A 136 -19.82 -6.00 0.88
C GLU A 136 -19.16 -5.80 -0.48
N ALA A 137 -18.46 -4.68 -0.68
CA ALA A 137 -17.76 -4.40 -1.92
C ALA A 137 -16.63 -5.42 -2.17
N VAL A 138 -15.89 -5.81 -1.14
CA VAL A 138 -14.86 -6.86 -1.28
C VAL A 138 -15.52 -8.22 -1.54
N ARG A 139 -16.58 -8.58 -0.82
CA ARG A 139 -17.33 -9.83 -1.03
C ARG A 139 -17.84 -9.96 -2.47
N ALA A 140 -18.30 -8.86 -3.09
CA ALA A 140 -18.73 -8.82 -4.48
C ALA A 140 -17.58 -9.06 -5.49
N ASN A 141 -16.33 -8.89 -5.07
CA ASN A 141 -15.15 -9.15 -5.90
C ASN A 141 -14.53 -10.53 -5.69
N LEU A 142 -15.03 -11.32 -4.74
CA LEU A 142 -14.44 -12.64 -4.46
C LEU A 142 -14.83 -13.66 -5.51
N VAL A 143 -13.83 -14.43 -5.94
CA VAL A 143 -13.99 -15.64 -6.75
C VAL A 143 -13.39 -16.83 -6.00
N THR A 144 -13.86 -18.03 -6.29
CA THR A 144 -13.27 -19.25 -5.72
C THR A 144 -12.01 -19.62 -6.49
N VAL A 145 -10.93 -19.84 -5.75
CA VAL A 145 -9.63 -20.31 -6.26
C VAL A 145 -9.37 -21.70 -5.70
N ASP A 146 -9.01 -22.64 -6.58
CA ASP A 146 -8.50 -23.94 -6.18
C ASP A 146 -7.03 -23.81 -5.77
N PHE A 147 -6.69 -24.30 -4.57
CA PHE A 147 -5.38 -24.13 -3.96
C PHE A 147 -5.00 -25.35 -3.12
N CYS A 148 -4.11 -26.21 -3.64
CA CYS A 148 -3.57 -27.36 -2.90
C CYS A 148 -4.65 -28.28 -2.28
N GLY A 149 -5.72 -28.56 -3.03
CA GLY A 149 -6.87 -29.35 -2.55
C GLY A 149 -7.90 -28.57 -1.73
N HIS A 150 -7.71 -27.27 -1.50
CA HIS A 150 -8.68 -26.37 -0.90
C HIS A 150 -9.40 -25.53 -1.96
N ARG A 151 -10.60 -25.05 -1.61
CA ARG A 151 -11.32 -24.01 -2.36
C ARG A 151 -11.42 -22.77 -1.48
N VAL A 152 -10.77 -21.69 -1.86
CA VAL A 152 -10.69 -20.47 -1.05
C VAL A 152 -11.22 -19.26 -1.80
N PRO A 153 -11.89 -18.31 -1.13
CA PRO A 153 -12.27 -17.05 -1.76
C PRO A 153 -11.06 -16.13 -1.88
N PHE A 154 -10.90 -15.46 -3.02
CA PHE A 154 -9.85 -14.48 -3.24
C PHE A 154 -10.33 -13.36 -4.16
N ASN A 155 -9.73 -12.17 -4.06
CA ASN A 155 -10.17 -11.02 -4.83
C ASN A 155 -9.81 -11.18 -6.32
N ARG A 156 -10.79 -11.03 -7.23
CA ARG A 156 -10.55 -11.10 -8.68
C ARG A 156 -9.86 -9.87 -9.25
N CYS A 157 -9.93 -8.73 -8.55
CA CYS A 157 -9.38 -7.48 -9.05
C CYS A 157 -7.85 -7.58 -9.19
N ASN A 158 -7.34 -6.91 -10.23
CA ASN A 158 -5.90 -6.70 -10.45
C ASN A 158 -5.08 -7.99 -10.54
N GLY A 159 -5.70 -9.11 -10.93
CA GLY A 159 -5.04 -10.40 -11.12
C GLY A 159 -4.71 -11.16 -9.84
N ALA A 160 -5.19 -10.72 -8.67
CA ALA A 160 -4.84 -11.33 -7.39
C ALA A 160 -5.29 -12.81 -7.29
N ALA A 161 -6.55 -13.11 -7.64
CA ALA A 161 -7.06 -14.50 -7.65
C ALA A 161 -6.36 -15.40 -8.68
N GLU A 162 -6.05 -14.86 -9.85
CA GLU A 162 -5.33 -15.58 -10.90
C GLU A 162 -3.90 -15.93 -10.46
N ALA A 163 -3.23 -14.98 -9.80
CA ALA A 163 -1.91 -15.17 -9.22
C ALA A 163 -1.94 -16.26 -8.13
N LEU A 164 -2.93 -16.22 -7.22
CA LEU A 164 -3.07 -17.28 -6.21
C LEU A 164 -3.29 -18.66 -6.85
N GLY A 165 -4.10 -18.74 -7.90
CA GLY A 165 -4.31 -20.00 -8.64
C GLY A 165 -3.03 -20.52 -9.30
N ARG A 166 -2.16 -19.63 -9.81
CA ARG A 166 -0.82 -20.02 -10.32
C ARG A 166 0.09 -20.50 -9.20
N VAL A 167 0.06 -19.87 -8.03
CA VAL A 167 0.79 -20.36 -6.84
C VAL A 167 0.30 -21.75 -6.46
N GLY A 168 -1.01 -21.98 -6.38
CA GLY A 168 -1.60 -23.28 -6.05
C GLY A 168 -1.06 -24.40 -6.93
N ARG A 169 -1.07 -24.22 -8.26
CA ARG A 169 -0.51 -25.21 -9.21
C ARG A 169 0.98 -25.45 -9.01
N LYS A 170 1.76 -24.41 -8.72
CA LYS A 170 3.21 -24.55 -8.44
C LYS A 170 3.44 -25.35 -7.17
N LEU A 171 2.68 -25.07 -6.12
CA LEU A 171 2.79 -25.77 -4.84
C LEU A 171 2.35 -27.22 -4.95
N GLU A 172 1.29 -27.53 -5.71
CA GLU A 172 0.88 -28.90 -5.99
C GLU A 172 1.99 -29.70 -6.66
N ALA A 173 2.64 -29.12 -7.68
CA ALA A 173 3.79 -29.75 -8.33
C ALA A 173 4.98 -29.93 -7.38
N LEU A 174 5.26 -28.93 -6.53
CA LEU A 174 6.32 -29.00 -5.53
C LEU A 174 6.04 -30.07 -4.47
N VAL A 175 4.81 -30.18 -3.97
CA VAL A 175 4.41 -31.20 -2.98
C VAL A 175 4.44 -32.60 -3.58
N ALA A 176 4.07 -32.75 -4.87
CA ALA A 176 4.19 -34.03 -5.56
C ALA A 176 5.66 -34.48 -5.70
N ALA A 177 6.59 -33.54 -5.93
CA ALA A 177 8.01 -33.83 -6.01
C ALA A 177 8.69 -34.00 -4.64
N ASP A 178 8.23 -33.25 -3.63
CA ASP A 178 8.73 -33.27 -2.26
C ASP A 178 7.56 -33.26 -1.26
N PRO A 179 7.08 -34.45 -0.84
CA PRO A 179 5.98 -34.57 0.10
C PRO A 179 6.24 -33.94 1.47
N THR A 180 7.49 -33.63 1.83
CA THR A 180 7.81 -32.96 3.09
C THR A 180 7.27 -31.53 3.16
N LEU A 181 6.90 -30.94 2.02
CA LEU A 181 6.28 -29.61 1.92
C LEU A 181 4.78 -29.63 2.24
N LYS A 182 4.12 -30.79 2.17
CA LYS A 182 2.67 -30.92 2.38
C LYS A 182 2.16 -30.30 3.69
N PRO A 183 2.82 -30.48 4.85
CA PRO A 183 2.36 -29.90 6.11
C PRO A 183 2.20 -28.38 6.05
N HIS A 184 2.96 -27.67 5.21
CA HIS A 184 2.85 -26.22 5.12
C HIS A 184 1.59 -25.74 4.40
N VAL A 185 0.96 -26.58 3.56
CA VAL A 185 -0.15 -26.16 2.69
C VAL A 185 -1.44 -26.94 2.92
N GLU A 186 -1.41 -28.03 3.69
CA GLU A 186 -2.59 -28.89 3.95
C GLU A 186 -3.62 -28.29 4.91
N THR A 187 -3.25 -27.22 5.61
CA THR A 187 -4.17 -26.41 6.42
C THR A 187 -3.91 -24.94 6.16
N LEU A 188 -4.98 -24.15 6.16
CA LEU A 188 -4.95 -22.72 5.88
C LEU A 188 -5.49 -21.93 7.07
N GLY A 189 -4.88 -20.78 7.36
CA GLY A 189 -5.40 -19.80 8.33
C GLY A 189 -6.52 -18.93 7.76
N GLY A 190 -6.74 -19.01 6.44
CA GLY A 190 -7.79 -18.30 5.72
C GLY A 190 -7.24 -17.30 4.71
N THR A 191 -8.16 -16.74 3.92
CA THR A 191 -7.86 -15.75 2.88
C THR A 191 -8.67 -14.46 2.99
N PHE A 192 -9.79 -14.49 3.70
CA PHE A 192 -10.68 -13.33 3.83
C PHE A 192 -11.26 -13.23 5.23
N ALA A 193 -11.07 -12.07 5.85
CA ALA A 193 -11.72 -11.66 7.08
C ALA A 193 -11.72 -10.13 7.13
N TRP A 194 -12.89 -9.51 7.01
CA TRP A 194 -13.02 -8.06 7.14
C TRP A 194 -12.83 -7.64 8.61
N ARG A 195 -11.63 -7.15 8.93
CA ARG A 195 -11.25 -6.83 10.31
C ARG A 195 -10.12 -5.82 10.37
N LYS A 196 -10.05 -5.14 11.51
CA LYS A 196 -8.86 -4.36 11.88
C LYS A 196 -7.73 -5.27 12.36
N ILE A 197 -6.50 -4.80 12.23
CA ILE A 197 -5.34 -5.42 12.88
C ILE A 197 -5.46 -5.16 14.38
N GLU A 198 -5.25 -6.21 15.18
CA GLU A 198 -5.39 -6.15 16.63
C GLU A 198 -4.53 -5.05 17.26
N GLY A 199 -5.19 -4.17 18.02
CA GLY A 199 -4.57 -3.00 18.66
C GLY A 199 -4.37 -1.79 17.75
N THR A 200 -5.02 -1.75 16.58
CA THR A 200 -4.89 -0.63 15.63
C THR A 200 -6.23 -0.23 15.00
N SER A 201 -6.25 0.92 14.33
CA SER A 201 -7.37 1.44 13.54
C SER A 201 -7.45 0.84 12.12
N ARG A 202 -6.36 0.19 11.67
CA ARG A 202 -6.04 -0.15 10.28
C ARG A 202 -6.62 -1.48 9.85
N LEU A 203 -7.03 -1.60 8.60
CA LEU A 203 -7.54 -2.87 8.07
C LEU A 203 -6.41 -3.90 7.88
N SER A 204 -6.71 -5.16 8.18
CA SER A 204 -5.84 -6.28 7.80
C SER A 204 -5.85 -6.47 6.28
N ALA A 205 -4.75 -6.97 5.70
CA ALA A 205 -4.69 -7.40 4.29
C ALA A 205 -5.81 -8.39 3.94
N HIS A 206 -6.14 -9.27 4.91
CA HIS A 206 -7.22 -10.24 4.81
C HIS A 206 -8.60 -9.58 4.59
N SER A 207 -8.76 -8.30 4.92
CA SER A 207 -10.00 -7.55 4.63
C SER A 207 -10.19 -7.31 3.14
N PHE A 208 -9.12 -7.34 2.34
CA PHE A 208 -9.19 -7.12 0.90
C PHE A 208 -9.16 -8.43 0.10
N ALA A 209 -9.06 -9.59 0.78
CA ALA A 209 -8.88 -10.91 0.18
C ALA A 209 -7.71 -11.00 -0.82
N VAL A 210 -6.60 -10.36 -0.45
CA VAL A 210 -5.33 -10.37 -1.19
C VAL A 210 -4.22 -11.06 -0.41
N SER A 211 -4.55 -11.73 0.69
CA SER A 211 -3.61 -12.46 1.52
C SER A 211 -4.08 -13.88 1.82
N ILE A 212 -3.13 -14.76 2.11
CA ILE A 212 -3.39 -16.13 2.53
C ILE A 212 -2.43 -16.48 3.66
N ASP A 213 -2.95 -17.16 4.69
CA ASP A 213 -2.13 -17.71 5.77
C ASP A 213 -1.98 -19.22 5.58
N LEU A 214 -0.73 -19.69 5.48
CA LEU A 214 -0.38 -21.10 5.34
C LEU A 214 -0.05 -21.71 6.71
N ASN A 215 -0.77 -22.78 7.05
CA ASN A 215 -0.67 -23.52 8.31
C ASN A 215 -0.24 -22.67 9.53
N PRO A 216 -1.19 -22.03 10.23
CA PRO A 216 -0.90 -21.23 11.42
C PRO A 216 -0.19 -21.98 12.56
N LYS A 217 -0.22 -23.31 12.58
CA LYS A 217 0.51 -24.11 13.58
C LYS A 217 2.01 -24.17 13.29
N LEU A 218 2.40 -23.98 12.03
CA LEU A 218 3.80 -23.96 11.58
C LEU A 218 4.31 -22.53 11.36
N GLY A 219 3.41 -21.55 11.23
CA GLY A 219 3.76 -20.14 11.08
C GLY A 219 4.01 -19.45 12.41
N ALA A 220 5.28 -19.16 12.73
CA ALA A 220 5.59 -18.29 13.87
C ALA A 220 5.15 -16.84 13.60
N TYR A 221 4.67 -16.17 14.64
CA TYR A 221 4.30 -14.75 14.61
C TYR A 221 5.04 -13.98 15.70
N TRP A 222 5.60 -12.81 15.35
CA TRP A 222 6.51 -12.08 16.23
C TRP A 222 5.91 -11.71 17.59
N ARG A 223 4.60 -11.45 17.70
CA ARG A 223 3.99 -11.12 19.01
C ARG A 223 4.00 -12.30 19.98
N TRP A 224 4.14 -13.53 19.47
CA TRP A 224 4.20 -14.73 20.30
C TRP A 224 5.62 -15.03 20.81
N SER A 225 6.65 -14.27 20.40
CA SER A 225 8.04 -14.54 20.77
C SER A 225 8.42 -14.12 22.20
N GLN A 226 7.51 -13.50 22.96
CA GLN A 226 7.66 -13.15 24.39
C GLN A 226 9.02 -12.53 24.78
N GLY A 227 9.57 -11.65 23.93
CA GLY A 227 10.83 -10.95 24.21
C GLY A 227 12.11 -11.67 23.74
N ALA A 228 11.99 -12.77 22.99
CA ALA A 228 13.11 -13.33 22.25
C ALA A 228 13.61 -12.37 21.16
N ALA A 229 14.92 -12.39 20.89
CA ALA A 229 15.50 -11.68 19.76
C ALA A 229 14.85 -12.16 18.46
N LEU A 230 14.16 -11.26 17.75
CA LEU A 230 13.39 -11.60 16.54
C LEU A 230 14.28 -12.08 15.39
N GLU A 231 15.56 -11.72 15.41
CA GLU A 231 16.54 -12.03 14.39
C GLU A 231 16.99 -13.52 14.38
N ASP A 232 16.88 -14.21 15.52
CA ASP A 232 17.46 -15.55 15.71
C ASP A 232 16.47 -16.70 15.68
N MET A 233 15.27 -16.43 15.17
CA MET A 233 14.21 -17.42 15.10
C MET A 233 14.52 -18.56 14.10
N LYS A 234 14.85 -19.74 14.62
CA LYS A 234 15.10 -20.97 13.82
C LYS A 234 13.97 -21.28 12.83
N GLN A 235 12.72 -21.13 13.25
CA GLN A 235 11.53 -21.38 12.40
C GLN A 235 11.53 -20.52 11.13
N ARG A 236 12.00 -19.27 11.24
CA ARG A 236 12.14 -18.35 10.11
C ARG A 236 13.26 -18.78 9.17
N LYS A 237 14.40 -19.19 9.76
CA LYS A 237 15.57 -19.69 9.04
C LYS A 237 15.34 -21.05 8.39
N ASP A 238 14.33 -21.81 8.80
CA ASP A 238 14.03 -23.15 8.29
C ASP A 238 12.81 -23.19 7.36
N TYR A 239 12.03 -22.11 7.25
CA TYR A 239 10.83 -22.10 6.41
C TYR A 239 11.16 -22.53 4.97
N PRO A 240 10.36 -23.36 4.28
CA PRO A 240 10.73 -23.87 2.97
C PRO A 240 10.87 -22.78 1.91
N ALA A 241 12.08 -22.63 1.38
CA ALA A 241 12.40 -21.60 0.39
C ALA A 241 11.64 -21.80 -0.94
N GLN A 242 11.30 -23.05 -1.28
CA GLN A 242 10.51 -23.39 -2.46
C GLN A 242 9.10 -22.79 -2.41
N ILE A 243 8.47 -22.78 -1.24
CA ILE A 243 7.14 -22.18 -1.04
C ILE A 243 7.24 -20.68 -1.24
N VAL A 244 8.19 -20.02 -0.58
CA VAL A 244 8.37 -18.56 -0.70
C VAL A 244 8.59 -18.15 -2.16
N ARG A 245 9.47 -18.86 -2.88
CA ARG A 245 9.71 -18.58 -4.31
C ARG A 245 8.49 -18.80 -5.20
N ALA A 246 7.64 -19.79 -4.88
CA ALA A 246 6.40 -20.01 -5.63
C ALA A 246 5.50 -18.77 -5.55
N PHE A 247 5.37 -18.19 -4.36
CA PHE A 247 4.62 -16.95 -4.10
C PHE A 247 5.28 -15.72 -4.75
N GLU A 248 6.58 -15.51 -4.55
CA GLU A 248 7.30 -14.37 -5.11
C GLU A 248 7.26 -14.34 -6.65
N SER A 249 7.35 -15.52 -7.28
CA SER A 249 7.21 -15.64 -8.74
C SER A 249 5.85 -15.18 -9.27
N GLU A 250 4.86 -15.08 -8.39
CA GLU A 250 3.50 -14.64 -8.67
C GLU A 250 3.14 -13.34 -7.92
N ARG A 251 4.15 -12.54 -7.58
CA ARG A 251 4.00 -11.18 -7.02
C ARG A 251 3.43 -11.11 -5.61
N PHE A 252 3.60 -12.17 -4.84
CA PHE A 252 3.31 -12.16 -3.41
C PHE A 252 4.57 -11.87 -2.61
N ILE A 253 4.43 -11.02 -1.60
CA ILE A 253 5.43 -10.86 -0.56
C ILE A 253 5.14 -11.82 0.60
N TRP A 254 6.18 -12.17 1.33
CA TRP A 254 6.11 -13.06 2.50
C TRP A 254 6.40 -12.31 3.80
N GLY A 255 5.53 -12.48 4.79
CA GLY A 255 5.66 -11.89 6.11
C GLY A 255 6.88 -12.36 6.89
N GLY A 256 7.49 -13.49 6.51
CA GLY A 256 8.77 -13.93 7.06
C GLY A 256 9.99 -13.14 6.59
N LYS A 257 9.84 -12.12 5.73
CA LYS A 257 10.91 -11.15 5.44
C LYS A 257 10.82 -9.85 6.26
N TRP A 258 9.82 -9.70 7.12
CA TRP A 258 9.67 -8.54 8.00
C TRP A 258 10.48 -8.69 9.28
N TYR A 259 11.07 -7.63 9.81
CA TYR A 259 11.58 -7.63 11.18
C TYR A 259 10.50 -8.11 12.16
N HIS A 260 9.28 -7.57 12.02
CA HIS A 260 8.08 -8.04 12.71
C HIS A 260 7.42 -9.20 11.95
N PHE A 261 8.08 -10.36 11.93
CA PHE A 261 7.72 -11.49 11.07
C PHE A 261 6.32 -12.08 11.32
N ASP A 262 5.73 -12.58 10.24
CA ASP A 262 4.53 -13.42 10.21
C ASP A 262 4.75 -14.55 9.19
N LEU A 263 5.20 -15.72 9.64
CA LEU A 263 5.73 -16.76 8.74
C LEU A 263 4.64 -17.49 7.94
N MET A 264 3.40 -17.47 8.41
CA MET A 264 2.26 -18.03 7.68
C MET A 264 1.79 -17.10 6.57
N HIS A 265 2.07 -15.80 6.67
CA HIS A 265 1.40 -14.78 5.88
C HIS A 265 2.04 -14.50 4.53
N PHE A 266 1.22 -14.55 3.48
CA PHE A 266 1.58 -14.08 2.14
C PHE A 266 0.55 -13.05 1.66
N GLU A 267 1.01 -11.97 1.05
CA GLU A 267 0.15 -10.88 0.54
C GLU A 267 0.50 -10.55 -0.91
N TYR A 268 -0.50 -10.50 -1.79
CA TYR A 268 -0.36 -10.11 -3.20
C TYR A 268 -0.07 -8.61 -3.28
N ARG A 269 1.15 -8.27 -3.70
CA ARG A 269 1.68 -6.89 -3.71
C ARG A 269 2.51 -6.63 -4.96
N PRO A 270 1.88 -6.55 -6.15
CA PRO A 270 2.57 -6.47 -7.42
C PRO A 270 3.44 -5.23 -7.59
N GLU A 271 3.21 -4.17 -6.80
CA GLU A 271 4.05 -2.97 -6.79
C GLU A 271 5.48 -3.20 -6.29
N TYR A 272 5.79 -4.29 -5.57
CA TYR A 272 7.19 -4.56 -5.15
C TYR A 272 8.04 -5.27 -6.20
N PHE A 273 7.48 -5.59 -7.36
CA PHE A 273 8.12 -6.41 -8.39
C PHE A 273 8.25 -5.65 -9.72
N GLY A 274 8.45 -4.34 -9.63
CA GLY A 274 8.63 -3.41 -10.75
C GLY A 274 10.09 -3.15 -11.10
#